data_AF-A0A9E5WNZ4-F1
#
_entry.id   AF-A0A9E5WNZ4-F1
#
_cell.length_a   1.000
_cell.length_b   1.000
_cell.length_c   1.000
_cell.angle_alpha   90.00
_cell.angle_beta   90.00
_cell.angle_gamma   90.00
#
_symmetry.space_group_name_H-M   'P 1'
#
loop_
_entity.id
_entity.type
_entity.pdbx_description
1 polymer ?
#
loop_
_entity_poly.entity_id
_entity_poly.type
_entity_poly.pdbx_seq_one_letter_code
_entity_poly.pdbx_strand_id
1 'polypeptide(L)'
;SFELQLGRHTNRWTLAVYPPASPDEPAPRDVLITTRFDEATLKRLKQGEKVLYLCHGLKNAHTGPARFASQYWTAAWWGNRFSTLGVLCDPAHPAVAQFPTDGHSDWFWYDVLQKGVLVDLTDVLPHGYRPIVQGVPDFHFNRLLAGLFELRVGRGKLVVCGFDLQSNLADRHAARQLRRSLLSYMASDAFSPSTALSPEKARDLLTPATSSKR
;
A
#
# COMPACT_ATOMS: atom_id res chain seq x y z
N SER A 1 25.73 2.56 5.60
CA SER A 1 25.63 1.72 6.81
C SER A 1 26.30 2.41 7.96
N PHE A 2 25.84 2.17 9.19
CA PHE A 2 26.53 2.56 10.41
C PHE A 2 27.24 1.33 10.98
N GLU A 3 28.48 1.49 11.43
CA GLU A 3 29.31 0.41 11.95
C GLU A 3 29.90 0.83 13.29
N LEU A 4 29.79 -0.06 14.29
CA LEU A 4 30.36 0.12 15.62
C LEU A 4 31.31 -1.03 15.91
N GLN A 5 32.55 -0.71 16.26
CA GLN A 5 33.57 -1.68 16.64
C GLN A 5 33.95 -1.51 18.11
N LEU A 6 33.90 -2.60 18.88
CA LEU A 6 34.36 -2.68 20.27
C LEU A 6 35.38 -3.82 20.40
N GLY A 7 36.67 -3.45 20.45
CA GLY A 7 37.77 -4.41 20.40
C GLY A 7 37.76 -5.20 19.09
N ARG A 8 37.58 -6.53 19.19
CA ARG A 8 37.50 -7.45 18.04
C ARG A 8 36.07 -7.69 17.52
N HIS A 9 35.07 -7.06 18.12
CA HIS A 9 33.67 -7.26 17.75
C HIS A 9 33.16 -6.08 16.93
N THR A 10 32.41 -6.38 15.87
CA THR A 10 31.87 -5.40 14.94
C THR A 10 30.38 -5.64 14.75
N ASN A 11 29.58 -4.59 14.90
CA ASN A 11 28.16 -4.60 14.53
C ASN A 11 27.93 -3.59 13.40
N ARG A 12 27.08 -3.96 12.45
CA ARG A 12 26.73 -3.14 11.29
C ARG A 12 25.21 -3.04 11.16
N TRP A 13 24.73 -1.82 10.93
CA TRP A 13 23.32 -1.52 10.72
C TRP A 13 23.12 -0.76 9.42
N THR A 14 22.02 -1.05 8.75
CA THR A 14 21.53 -0.25 7.64
C THR A 14 20.70 0.90 8.20
N LEU A 15 21.02 2.12 7.78
CA LEU A 15 20.28 3.33 8.14
C LEU A 15 19.70 3.93 6.86
N ALA A 16 18.42 4.29 6.89
CA ALA A 16 17.83 5.15 5.86
C ALA A 16 17.90 6.60 6.33
N VAL A 17 18.41 7.47 5.48
CA VAL A 17 18.38 8.92 5.68
C VAL A 17 17.32 9.49 4.75
N TYR A 18 16.26 10.03 5.33
CA TYR A 18 15.18 10.65 4.58
C TYR A 18 15.47 12.13 4.35
N PRO A 19 15.11 12.69 3.19
CA PRO A 19 15.20 14.12 2.97
C PRO A 19 14.37 14.87 4.04
N PRO A 20 14.80 16.10 4.40
CA PRO A 20 14.02 16.94 5.30
C PRO A 20 12.62 17.15 4.75
N ALA A 21 11.64 17.32 5.64
CA ALA A 21 10.28 17.64 5.23
C ALA A 21 10.33 18.97 4.48
N SER A 22 9.97 18.95 3.20
CA SER A 22 9.80 20.19 2.43
C SER A 22 8.35 20.65 2.61
N PRO A 23 8.11 21.92 2.98
CA PRO A 23 6.76 22.49 2.97
C PRO A 23 6.14 22.51 1.55
N ASP A 24 6.96 22.37 0.51
CA ASP A 24 6.57 22.34 -0.90
C ASP A 24 6.46 20.91 -1.46
N GLU A 25 6.18 19.90 -0.62
CA GLU A 25 5.92 18.55 -1.12
C GLU A 25 4.75 18.62 -2.11
N PRO A 26 5.00 18.41 -3.42
CA PRO A 26 3.99 18.71 -4.42
C PRO A 26 2.90 17.65 -4.27
N ALA A 27 1.75 18.03 -3.71
CA ALA A 27 0.52 17.38 -4.12
C ALA A 27 0.47 17.60 -5.64
N PRO A 28 0.55 16.54 -6.46
CA PRO A 28 0.44 16.71 -7.90
C PRO A 28 -0.87 17.45 -8.15
N ARG A 29 -0.82 18.58 -8.87
CA ARG A 29 -2.01 19.44 -9.09
C ARG A 29 -3.15 18.67 -9.78
N ASP A 30 -2.86 17.49 -10.31
CA ASP A 30 -3.70 16.58 -11.07
C ASP A 30 -4.07 15.26 -10.34
N VAL A 31 -3.72 15.09 -9.06
CA VAL A 31 -4.06 13.89 -8.27
C VAL A 31 -5.01 14.23 -7.13
N LEU A 32 -6.21 13.63 -7.15
CA LEU A 32 -7.12 13.65 -6.00
C LEU A 32 -6.64 12.67 -4.93
N ILE A 33 -6.29 13.15 -3.75
CA ILE A 33 -5.99 12.32 -2.58
C ILE A 33 -7.24 12.25 -1.70
N THR A 34 -7.75 11.05 -1.43
CA THR A 34 -8.99 10.85 -0.66
C THR A 34 -8.91 9.63 0.24
N THR A 35 -9.67 9.67 1.34
CA THR A 35 -9.90 8.54 2.26
C THR A 35 -11.30 7.95 2.12
N ARG A 36 -12.09 8.47 1.19
CA ARG A 36 -13.46 8.04 0.92
C ARG A 36 -13.56 7.58 -0.53
N PHE A 37 -14.19 6.43 -0.74
CA PHE A 37 -14.47 5.90 -2.07
C PHE A 37 -15.98 6.02 -2.34
N ASP A 38 -16.42 7.22 -2.68
CA ASP A 38 -17.84 7.59 -2.83
C ASP A 38 -18.18 7.96 -4.28
N GLU A 39 -19.43 8.39 -4.52
CA GLU A 39 -19.89 8.82 -5.85
C GLU A 39 -19.08 10.01 -6.41
N ALA A 40 -18.56 10.89 -5.54
CA ALA A 40 -17.69 11.99 -5.97
C ALA A 40 -16.35 11.45 -6.50
N THR A 41 -15.77 10.46 -5.82
CA THR A 41 -14.54 9.78 -6.25
C THR A 41 -14.76 9.01 -7.55
N LEU A 42 -15.88 8.28 -7.68
CA LEU A 42 -16.24 7.58 -8.91
C LEU A 42 -16.49 8.54 -10.08
N LYS A 43 -17.09 9.71 -9.84
CA LYS A 43 -17.28 10.75 -10.87
C LYS A 43 -15.95 11.24 -11.43
N ARG A 44 -14.98 11.53 -10.55
CA ARG A 44 -13.61 11.95 -10.92
C ARG A 44 -12.92 10.89 -11.79
N LEU A 45 -13.00 9.62 -11.39
CA LEU A 45 -12.49 8.50 -12.18
C LEU A 45 -13.16 8.38 -13.55
N LYS A 46 -14.49 8.56 -13.64
CA LYS A 46 -15.22 8.58 -14.93
C LYS A 46 -14.78 9.74 -15.84
N GLN A 47 -14.35 10.86 -15.26
CA GLN A 47 -13.83 12.02 -15.99
C GLN A 47 -12.39 11.84 -16.49
N GLY A 48 -11.70 10.76 -16.10
CA GLY A 48 -10.32 10.51 -16.52
C GLY A 48 -9.26 10.98 -15.53
N GLU A 49 -9.67 11.47 -14.36
CA GLU A 49 -8.74 12.01 -13.36
C GLU A 49 -7.93 10.91 -12.64
N LYS A 50 -6.82 11.32 -12.02
CA LYS A 50 -5.97 10.46 -11.20
C LYS A 50 -6.43 10.52 -9.75
N VAL A 51 -6.58 9.37 -9.11
CA VAL A 51 -7.01 9.27 -7.70
C VAL A 51 -6.03 8.43 -6.91
N LEU A 52 -5.57 8.96 -5.78
CA LEU A 52 -4.93 8.20 -4.71
C LEU A 52 -5.97 7.97 -3.60
N TYR A 53 -6.45 6.74 -3.50
CA TYR A 53 -7.35 6.31 -2.43
C TYR A 53 -6.55 5.71 -1.27
N LEU A 54 -6.49 6.42 -0.15
CA LEU A 54 -5.90 5.96 1.10
C LEU A 54 -6.97 5.18 1.89
N CYS A 55 -6.97 3.87 1.77
CA CYS A 55 -7.97 2.98 2.35
C CYS A 55 -7.56 2.39 3.72
N HIS A 56 -6.56 2.98 4.39
CA HIS A 56 -6.25 2.63 5.77
C HIS A 56 -7.49 2.82 6.65
N GLY A 57 -7.83 1.80 7.44
CA GLY A 57 -9.05 1.78 8.25
C GLY A 57 -10.33 1.35 7.51
N LEU A 58 -10.27 1.06 6.20
CA LEU A 58 -11.38 0.42 5.49
C LEU A 58 -11.69 -0.93 6.13
N LYS A 59 -12.98 -1.16 6.40
CA LYS A 59 -13.50 -2.42 6.95
C LYS A 59 -14.65 -2.91 6.09
N ASN A 60 -14.40 -3.98 5.35
CA ASN A 60 -15.41 -4.71 4.59
C ASN A 60 -15.00 -6.19 4.45
N ALA A 61 -15.72 -6.94 3.62
CA ALA A 61 -15.45 -8.35 3.37
C ALA A 61 -14.15 -8.62 2.57
N HIS A 62 -13.49 -7.61 2.02
CA HIS A 62 -12.26 -7.74 1.25
C HIS A 62 -11.01 -7.29 2.01
N THR A 63 -11.16 -6.71 3.20
CA THR A 63 -10.04 -6.10 3.92
C THR A 63 -9.67 -6.84 5.19
N GLY A 64 -8.38 -6.88 5.49
CA GLY A 64 -7.86 -7.29 6.78
C GLY A 64 -6.61 -6.50 7.18
N PRO A 65 -6.17 -6.59 8.44
CA PRO A 65 -5.04 -5.80 8.92
C PRO A 65 -3.72 -6.26 8.26
N ALA A 66 -2.89 -5.29 7.86
CA ALA A 66 -1.49 -5.56 7.59
C ALA A 66 -0.73 -5.78 8.91
N ARG A 67 0.35 -6.57 8.87
CA ARG A 67 1.19 -6.82 10.05
C ARG A 67 2.66 -6.85 9.63
N PHE A 68 3.51 -6.25 10.46
CA PHE A 68 4.95 -6.37 10.29
C PHE A 68 5.46 -7.74 10.75
N ALA A 69 5.02 -8.17 11.94
CA ALA A 69 5.40 -9.47 12.47
C ALA A 69 4.85 -10.59 11.58
N SER A 70 5.73 -11.50 11.19
CA SER A 70 5.32 -12.73 10.53
C SER A 70 4.42 -13.54 11.45
N GLN A 71 3.57 -14.35 10.84
CA GLN A 71 2.81 -15.35 11.58
C GLN A 71 3.73 -16.29 12.38
N TYR A 72 3.37 -16.53 13.64
CA TYR A 72 4.04 -17.51 14.49
C TYR A 72 3.43 -18.91 14.30
N TRP A 73 4.31 -19.91 14.15
CA TRP A 73 4.04 -21.35 14.04
C TRP A 73 3.19 -21.80 12.84
N THR A 74 1.87 -21.57 12.85
CA THR A 74 1.00 -21.95 11.73
C THR A 74 -0.30 -21.16 11.70
N ALA A 75 -0.68 -20.72 10.51
CA ALA A 75 -1.96 -20.06 10.27
C ALA A 75 -3.16 -20.97 10.42
N ALA A 76 -2.98 -22.28 10.31
CA ALA A 76 -4.07 -23.24 10.47
C ALA A 76 -4.74 -23.14 11.84
N TRP A 77 -3.99 -22.80 12.89
CA TRP A 77 -4.52 -22.70 14.26
C TRP A 77 -4.74 -21.27 14.73
N TRP A 78 -3.85 -20.33 14.37
CA TRP A 78 -3.84 -18.98 14.94
C TRP A 78 -3.97 -17.87 13.90
N GLY A 79 -4.21 -18.24 12.64
CA GLY A 79 -4.28 -17.34 11.51
C GLY A 79 -5.68 -17.12 10.96
N ASN A 80 -5.73 -16.27 9.95
CA ASN A 80 -6.89 -16.10 9.08
C ASN A 80 -6.38 -15.78 7.67
N ARG A 81 -7.29 -15.62 6.70
CA ARG A 81 -6.93 -15.38 5.30
C ARG A 81 -6.14 -14.09 5.03
N PHE A 82 -6.00 -13.19 6.00
CA PHE A 82 -5.18 -11.99 5.94
C PHE A 82 -3.88 -12.09 6.75
N SER A 83 -3.60 -13.25 7.36
CA SER A 83 -2.31 -13.49 7.99
C SER A 83 -1.22 -13.50 6.92
N THR A 84 -0.14 -12.76 7.19
CA THR A 84 0.98 -12.58 6.28
C THR A 84 2.31 -12.94 6.93
N LEU A 85 3.26 -13.34 6.10
CA LEU A 85 4.66 -13.59 6.47
C LEU A 85 5.54 -12.35 6.26
N GLY A 86 4.98 -11.30 5.66
CA GLY A 86 5.64 -10.04 5.33
C GLY A 86 5.02 -9.42 4.09
N VAL A 87 5.73 -8.48 3.48
CA VAL A 87 5.42 -7.91 2.16
C VAL A 87 6.46 -8.30 1.12
N LEU A 88 6.04 -8.26 -0.14
CA LEU A 88 6.85 -8.42 -1.33
C LEU A 88 6.55 -7.25 -2.28
N CYS A 89 7.58 -6.62 -2.79
CA CYS A 89 7.49 -5.64 -3.87
C CYS A 89 8.73 -5.71 -4.76
N ASP A 90 8.62 -5.20 -5.99
CA ASP A 90 9.79 -5.00 -6.84
C ASP A 90 10.47 -3.67 -6.47
N PRO A 91 11.73 -3.67 -5.98
CA PRO A 91 12.47 -2.44 -5.67
C PRO A 91 12.62 -1.49 -6.86
N ALA A 92 12.60 -2.03 -8.09
CA ALA A 92 12.70 -1.24 -9.31
C ALA A 92 11.37 -0.59 -9.72
N HIS A 93 10.25 -0.92 -9.05
CA HIS A 93 8.96 -0.37 -9.40
C HIS A 93 8.94 1.17 -9.14
N PRO A 94 8.56 2.01 -10.13
CA PRO A 94 8.63 3.46 -10.00
C PRO A 94 7.90 4.06 -8.78
N ALA A 95 6.78 3.45 -8.37
CA ALA A 95 6.04 3.84 -7.17
C ALA A 95 6.84 3.78 -5.86
N VAL A 96 7.86 2.91 -5.77
CA VAL A 96 8.71 2.76 -4.58
C VAL A 96 10.16 3.18 -4.84
N ALA A 97 10.48 3.77 -6.00
CA ALA A 97 11.84 4.12 -6.39
C ALA A 97 12.54 5.13 -5.46
N GLN A 98 11.77 5.94 -4.71
CA GLN A 98 12.31 6.86 -3.70
C GLN A 98 12.16 6.30 -2.27
N PHE A 99 11.64 5.09 -2.08
CA PHE A 99 11.50 4.45 -0.78
C PHE A 99 12.64 3.44 -0.56
N PRO A 100 13.35 3.47 0.58
CA PRO A 100 14.47 2.56 0.82
C PRO A 100 13.94 1.15 1.11
N THR A 101 13.79 0.33 0.07
CA THR A 101 13.34 -1.06 0.21
C THR A 101 14.14 -2.01 -0.68
N ASP A 102 14.48 -3.17 -0.13
CA ASP A 102 15.09 -4.29 -0.85
C ASP A 102 14.04 -5.32 -1.32
N GLY A 103 12.77 -4.91 -1.41
CA GLY A 103 11.70 -5.71 -2.03
C GLY A 103 10.96 -6.63 -1.07
N HIS A 104 11.31 -6.60 0.22
CA HIS A 104 10.68 -7.40 1.25
C HIS A 104 10.53 -6.61 2.56
N SER A 105 9.78 -7.16 3.53
CA SER A 105 9.63 -6.56 4.87
C SER A 105 10.99 -6.38 5.56
N ASP A 106 11.24 -5.16 6.01
CA ASP A 106 12.38 -4.77 6.83
C ASP A 106 11.95 -3.67 7.83
N TRP A 107 12.88 -3.15 8.63
CA TRP A 107 12.57 -2.14 9.62
C TRP A 107 12.01 -0.82 9.03
N PHE A 108 12.22 -0.53 7.75
CA PHE A 108 11.61 0.64 7.09
C PHE A 108 10.12 0.43 6.84
N TRP A 109 9.68 -0.82 6.69
CA TRP A 109 8.26 -1.18 6.59
C TRP A 109 7.52 -1.20 7.95
N TYR A 110 8.24 -1.23 9.07
CA TYR A 110 7.63 -1.39 10.41
C TYR A 110 6.50 -0.39 10.65
N ASP A 111 6.77 0.92 10.60
CA ASP A 111 5.76 1.95 10.84
C ASP A 111 4.67 1.99 9.74
N VAL A 112 5.03 1.67 8.49
CA VAL A 112 4.08 1.65 7.36
C VAL A 112 3.02 0.56 7.55
N LEU A 113 3.42 -0.61 8.07
CA LEU A 113 2.54 -1.77 8.23
C LEU A 113 1.68 -1.73 9.50
N GLN A 114 2.09 -1.07 10.58
CA GLN A 114 1.38 -1.07 11.88
C GLN A 114 -0.06 -0.54 11.81
N LYS A 115 -0.37 0.34 10.86
CA LYS A 115 -1.72 0.90 10.62
C LYS A 115 -2.27 0.54 9.24
N GLY A 116 -1.66 -0.45 8.59
CA GLY A 116 -2.00 -0.85 7.24
C GLY A 116 -3.23 -1.76 7.17
N VAL A 117 -3.87 -1.72 6.01
CA VAL A 117 -4.89 -2.67 5.58
C VAL A 117 -4.40 -3.37 4.32
N LEU A 118 -4.66 -4.66 4.21
CA LEU A 118 -4.50 -5.44 2.99
C LEU A 118 -5.88 -5.67 2.37
N VAL A 119 -5.95 -5.56 1.04
CA VAL A 119 -7.14 -5.84 0.24
C VAL A 119 -6.96 -7.20 -0.45
N ASP A 120 -7.92 -8.09 -0.28
CA ASP A 120 -7.99 -9.40 -0.95
C ASP A 120 -8.51 -9.22 -2.38
N LEU A 121 -7.63 -9.42 -3.36
CA LEU A 121 -7.89 -9.27 -4.79
C LEU A 121 -8.10 -10.60 -5.51
N THR A 122 -8.07 -11.72 -4.78
CA THR A 122 -7.97 -13.09 -5.33
C THR A 122 -9.02 -13.39 -6.39
N ASP A 123 -10.28 -13.09 -6.08
CA ASP A 123 -11.42 -13.41 -6.94
C ASP A 123 -11.95 -12.18 -7.71
N VAL A 124 -11.17 -11.09 -7.71
CA VAL A 124 -11.56 -9.78 -8.26
C VAL A 124 -10.74 -9.41 -9.49
N LEU A 125 -9.43 -9.68 -9.45
CA LEU A 125 -8.48 -9.33 -10.50
C LEU A 125 -8.02 -10.55 -11.28
N PRO A 126 -7.59 -10.38 -12.55
CA PRO A 126 -7.17 -11.51 -13.38
C PRO A 126 -5.93 -12.21 -12.82
N HIS A 127 -5.82 -13.51 -13.11
CA HIS A 127 -4.59 -14.26 -12.86
C HIS A 127 -3.38 -13.56 -13.50
N GLY A 128 -2.28 -13.52 -12.77
CA GLY A 128 -1.06 -12.84 -13.21
C GLY A 128 -0.98 -11.37 -12.78
N TYR A 129 -2.05 -10.79 -12.23
CA TYR A 129 -1.95 -9.46 -11.61
C TYR A 129 -0.89 -9.46 -10.49
N ARG A 130 -0.14 -8.36 -10.41
CA ARG A 130 0.91 -8.14 -9.40
C ARG A 130 0.66 -6.79 -8.71
N PRO A 131 0.25 -6.79 -7.43
CA PRO A 131 0.24 -5.57 -6.64
C PRO A 131 1.63 -4.93 -6.60
N ILE A 132 1.67 -3.60 -6.45
CA ILE A 132 2.91 -2.86 -6.25
C ILE A 132 3.57 -3.30 -4.93
N VAL A 133 2.78 -3.43 -3.87
CA VAL A 133 3.18 -4.04 -2.60
C VAL A 133 2.17 -5.12 -2.26
N GLN A 134 2.62 -6.38 -2.31
CA GLN A 134 1.83 -7.56 -2.02
C GLN A 134 2.12 -8.05 -0.60
N GLY A 135 1.08 -8.37 0.18
CA GLY A 135 1.25 -9.15 1.39
C GLY A 135 1.53 -10.60 1.03
N VAL A 136 2.58 -11.20 1.59
CA VAL A 136 2.89 -12.62 1.39
C VAL A 136 1.94 -13.43 2.26
N PRO A 137 0.92 -14.10 1.69
CA PRO A 137 -0.04 -14.85 2.48
C PRO A 137 0.63 -16.09 3.09
N ASP A 138 0.02 -16.62 4.15
CA ASP A 138 0.32 -17.99 4.55
C ASP A 138 -0.21 -19.00 3.50
N PHE A 139 0.54 -20.08 3.32
CA PHE A 139 0.28 -21.10 2.30
C PHE A 139 -1.07 -21.82 2.47
N HIS A 140 -1.66 -21.83 3.67
CA HIS A 140 -2.99 -22.41 3.89
C HIS A 140 -4.10 -21.62 3.19
N PHE A 141 -3.92 -20.32 2.98
CA PHE A 141 -4.96 -19.45 2.42
C PHE A 141 -4.67 -19.04 0.97
N ASN A 142 -3.39 -18.90 0.59
CA ASN A 142 -2.94 -18.57 -0.78
C ASN A 142 -3.80 -17.48 -1.45
N ARG A 143 -3.89 -16.31 -0.80
CA ARG A 143 -4.66 -15.16 -1.28
C ARG A 143 -3.79 -14.09 -1.91
N LEU A 144 -4.31 -13.40 -2.91
CA LEU A 144 -3.68 -12.21 -3.50
C LEU A 144 -3.98 -11.00 -2.63
N LEU A 145 -3.18 -10.81 -1.58
CA LEU A 145 -3.33 -9.70 -0.64
C LEU A 145 -2.50 -8.49 -1.09
N ALA A 146 -3.12 -7.33 -1.22
CA ALA A 146 -2.45 -6.11 -1.69
C ALA A 146 -2.47 -5.00 -0.64
N GLY A 147 -1.31 -4.45 -0.33
CA GLY A 147 -1.19 -3.22 0.48
C GLY A 147 -1.10 -1.95 -0.37
N LEU A 148 -0.56 -2.07 -1.60
CA LEU A 148 -0.50 -0.98 -2.58
C LEU A 148 -0.69 -1.56 -3.98
N PHE A 149 -1.60 -1.01 -4.77
CA PHE A 149 -1.90 -1.50 -6.11
C PHE A 149 -2.57 -0.42 -6.97
N GLU A 150 -2.62 -0.63 -8.29
CA GLU A 150 -3.14 0.35 -9.24
C GLU A 150 -4.08 -0.26 -10.28
N LEU A 151 -5.07 0.52 -10.70
CA LEU A 151 -6.12 0.08 -11.61
C LEU A 151 -6.54 1.23 -12.53
N ARG A 152 -7.10 0.88 -13.68
CA ARG A 152 -7.90 1.77 -14.50
C ARG A 152 -9.39 1.58 -14.15
N VAL A 153 -10.05 2.64 -13.71
CA VAL A 153 -11.49 2.62 -13.39
C VAL A 153 -12.21 3.61 -14.30
N GLY A 154 -13.00 3.08 -15.24
CA GLY A 154 -13.52 3.89 -16.34
C GLY A 154 -12.39 4.46 -17.19
N ARG A 155 -12.32 5.80 -17.30
CA ARG A 155 -11.24 6.52 -18.00
C ARG A 155 -10.11 6.94 -17.06
N GLY A 156 -10.33 6.88 -15.76
CA GLY A 156 -9.42 7.39 -14.73
C GLY A 156 -8.41 6.35 -14.27
N LYS A 157 -7.38 6.84 -13.59
CA LYS A 157 -6.30 6.03 -13.04
C LYS A 157 -6.39 6.07 -11.51
N LEU A 158 -6.43 4.90 -10.89
CA LEU A 158 -6.61 4.74 -9.45
C LEU A 158 -5.38 4.06 -8.86
N VAL A 159 -4.82 4.65 -7.81
CA VAL A 159 -3.95 3.96 -6.87
C VAL A 159 -4.74 3.72 -5.59
N VAL A 160 -4.74 2.48 -5.11
CA VAL A 160 -5.30 2.11 -3.80
C VAL A 160 -4.14 1.79 -2.87
N CYS A 161 -4.07 2.52 -1.76
CA CYS A 161 -3.04 2.35 -0.73
C CYS A 161 -3.70 2.05 0.61
N GLY A 162 -3.47 0.85 1.13
CA GLY A 162 -3.95 0.42 2.44
C GLY A 162 -3.14 0.96 3.61
N PHE A 163 -2.01 1.64 3.37
CA PHE A 163 -1.17 2.21 4.41
C PHE A 163 -1.64 3.62 4.81
N ASP A 164 -1.47 3.95 6.09
CA ASP A 164 -1.69 5.33 6.56
C ASP A 164 -0.50 6.20 6.14
N LEU A 165 -0.70 6.93 5.04
CA LEU A 165 0.27 7.87 4.48
C LEU A 165 -0.15 9.33 4.65
N GLN A 166 -0.93 9.67 5.68
CA GLN A 166 -1.38 11.06 5.92
C GLN A 166 -1.28 11.51 7.38
N SER A 167 -1.40 10.59 8.34
CA SER A 167 -1.40 10.95 9.76
C SER A 167 0.02 11.05 10.31
N ASN A 168 0.30 12.11 11.06
CA ASN A 168 1.55 12.33 11.82
C ASN A 168 2.84 12.16 10.99
N LEU A 169 2.86 12.66 9.75
CA LEU A 169 4.01 12.53 8.83
C LEU A 169 5.27 13.30 9.28
N ALA A 170 5.13 14.19 10.27
CA ALA A 170 6.28 14.83 10.92
C ALA A 170 7.18 13.79 11.60
N ASP A 171 6.57 12.81 12.29
CA ASP A 171 7.26 11.78 13.07
C ASP A 171 7.39 10.45 12.31
N ARG A 172 6.54 10.22 11.31
CA ARG A 172 6.48 8.99 10.52
C ARG A 172 7.28 9.10 9.22
N HIS A 173 8.61 9.14 9.34
CA HIS A 173 9.50 9.42 8.21
C HIS A 173 9.39 8.39 7.06
N ALA A 174 9.26 7.10 7.37
CA ALA A 174 9.09 6.05 6.36
C ALA A 174 7.77 6.23 5.59
N ALA A 175 6.66 6.50 6.28
CA ALA A 175 5.37 6.78 5.65
C ALA A 175 5.42 8.05 4.79
N ARG A 176 6.08 9.12 5.27
CA ARG A 176 6.31 10.35 4.49
C ARG A 176 7.10 10.06 3.21
N GLN A 177 8.17 9.29 3.31
CA GLN A 177 8.98 8.95 2.13
C GLN A 177 8.22 8.08 1.13
N LEU A 178 7.45 7.10 1.59
CA LEU A 178 6.62 6.27 0.72
C LEU A 178 5.54 7.12 0.02
N ARG A 179 4.90 8.05 0.75
CA ARG A 179 3.95 9.02 0.18
C ARG A 179 4.60 9.84 -0.94
N ARG A 180 5.79 10.38 -0.68
CA ARG A 180 6.56 11.15 -1.67
C ARG A 180 6.85 10.35 -2.94
N SER A 181 7.38 9.15 -2.76
CA SER A 181 7.69 8.23 -3.87
C SER A 181 6.44 7.96 -4.72
N LEU A 182 5.32 7.69 -4.06
CA LEU A 182 4.05 7.38 -4.72
C LEU A 182 3.48 8.57 -5.48
N LEU A 183 3.49 9.77 -4.89
CA LEU A 183 3.01 10.98 -5.55
C LEU A 183 3.90 11.38 -6.73
N SER A 184 5.22 11.22 -6.61
CA SER A 184 6.16 11.43 -7.72
C SER A 184 5.88 10.47 -8.88
N TYR A 185 5.59 9.21 -8.56
CA TYR A 185 5.19 8.22 -9.57
C TYR A 185 3.89 8.63 -10.28
N MET A 186 2.84 8.97 -9.52
CA MET A 186 1.54 9.36 -10.08
C MET A 186 1.59 10.65 -10.92
N ALA A 187 2.54 11.52 -10.64
CA ALA A 187 2.80 12.74 -11.43
C ALA A 187 3.55 12.46 -12.75
N SER A 188 4.18 11.30 -12.89
CA SER A 188 5.01 10.95 -14.05
C SER A 188 4.24 10.18 -15.13
N ASP A 189 4.82 10.10 -16.32
CA ASP A 189 4.30 9.27 -17.43
C ASP A 189 4.41 7.76 -17.15
N ALA A 190 5.25 7.36 -16.19
CA ALA A 190 5.35 5.97 -15.77
C ALA A 190 4.05 5.47 -15.11
N PHE A 191 3.21 6.36 -14.57
CA PHE A 191 1.90 5.99 -14.04
C PHE A 191 0.91 5.70 -15.16
N SER A 192 0.92 4.44 -15.62
CA SER A 192 0.12 3.95 -16.74
C SER A 192 -0.52 2.59 -16.44
N PRO A 193 -1.49 2.52 -15.49
CA PRO A 193 -2.12 1.27 -15.10
C PRO A 193 -2.90 0.66 -16.28
N SER A 194 -2.65 -0.61 -16.56
CA SER A 194 -3.26 -1.35 -17.67
C SER A 194 -4.47 -2.18 -17.24
N THR A 195 -4.47 -2.68 -16.01
CA THR A 195 -5.54 -3.54 -15.48
C THR A 195 -6.82 -2.74 -15.24
N ALA A 196 -7.89 -3.10 -15.95
CA ALA A 196 -9.17 -2.42 -15.86
C ALA A 196 -10.08 -3.06 -14.81
N LEU A 197 -10.79 -2.24 -14.03
CA LEU A 197 -11.86 -2.67 -13.14
C LEU A 197 -13.11 -1.80 -13.39
N SER A 198 -14.29 -2.42 -13.43
CA SER A 198 -15.52 -1.67 -13.61
C SER A 198 -15.79 -0.78 -12.38
N PRO A 199 -16.42 0.40 -12.56
CA PRO A 199 -16.77 1.26 -11.43
C PRO A 199 -17.59 0.55 -10.35
N GLU A 200 -18.46 -0.38 -10.74
CA GLU A 200 -19.32 -1.15 -9.84
C GLU A 200 -18.50 -2.12 -8.99
N LYS A 201 -17.57 -2.87 -9.61
CA LYS A 201 -16.65 -3.75 -8.87
C LYS A 201 -15.68 -2.95 -7.99
N ALA A 202 -15.22 -1.80 -8.45
CA ALA A 202 -14.38 -0.92 -7.64
C ALA A 202 -15.14 -0.43 -6.40
N ARG A 203 -16.42 -0.07 -6.55
CA ARG A 203 -17.28 0.33 -5.43
C ARG A 203 -17.47 -0.81 -4.43
N ASP A 204 -17.80 -2.00 -4.92
CA ASP A 204 -17.97 -3.20 -4.07
C ASP A 204 -16.70 -3.52 -3.27
N LEU A 205 -15.54 -3.48 -3.93
CA LEU A 205 -14.24 -3.77 -3.32
C LEU A 205 -13.81 -2.72 -2.28
N LEU A 206 -14.08 -1.43 -2.54
CA LEU A 206 -13.41 -0.30 -1.87
C LEU A 206 -14.32 0.53 -0.96
N THR A 207 -15.59 0.15 -0.79
CA THR A 207 -16.50 0.82 0.16
C THR A 207 -16.60 0.08 1.49
N PRO A 208 -16.83 0.79 2.61
CA PRO A 208 -17.08 0.16 3.90
C PRO A 208 -18.30 -0.77 3.82
N ALA A 209 -18.30 -1.83 4.64
CA ALA A 209 -19.50 -2.65 4.79
C ALA A 209 -20.67 -1.78 5.24
N THR A 210 -21.79 -1.84 4.52
CA THR A 210 -23.03 -1.21 4.94
C THR A 210 -23.41 -1.81 6.29
N SER A 211 -23.51 -1.00 7.35
CA SER A 211 -23.96 -1.48 8.65
C SER A 211 -25.40 -1.94 8.50
N SER A 212 -25.61 -3.25 8.31
CA SER A 212 -26.90 -3.85 8.62
C SER A 212 -27.05 -3.72 10.13
N LYS A 213 -27.93 -2.81 10.56
CA LYS A 213 -28.39 -2.77 11.95
C LYS A 213 -28.94 -4.16 12.26
N ARG A 214 -28.22 -4.95 13.05
CA ARG A 214 -28.81 -6.02 13.84
C ARG A 214 -29.19 -5.47 15.19
#